data_AF-A0A411YVY2-F1
#
_entry.id   AF-A0A411YVY2-F1
#
_cell.length_a   1.000
_cell.length_b   1.000
_cell.length_c   1.000
_cell.angle_alpha   90.00
_cell.angle_beta   90.00
_cell.angle_gamma   90.00
#
_symmetry.space_group_name_H-M   'P 1'
#
loop_
_entity.id
_entity.type
_entity.pdbx_description
1 polymer ?
#
loop_
_entity_poly.entity_id
_entity_poly.type
_entity_poly.pdbx_seq_one_letter_code
_entity_poly.pdbx_strand_id
1 'polypeptide(L)'
;AFVIAELIFGYSANSLALISDAVHNLSDVIALLLAWGGAWLAGRRPTDTHTYGYRRASILAALFNAGLLLIAVGGIAVEAINRFREPAEVASWTVVWVAALGILINGGTALMFMRGRHSDLNVRGAYLHMAADAGVSLGVVVAALLIMATGWQWIDPAISLVIAVVGLISGWELARDSVNLALDAVP
;
A
#
# COMPACT_ATOMS: atom_id res chain seq x y z
N ALA A 1 5.03 -12.97 4.97
CA ALA A 1 4.59 -14.25 4.37
C ALA A 1 3.39 -14.03 3.44
N PHE A 2 2.28 -13.47 3.95
CA PHE A 2 1.08 -13.19 3.15
C PHE A 2 1.35 -12.31 1.90
N VAL A 3 1.90 -11.10 2.08
CA VAL A 3 2.24 -10.18 0.97
C VAL A 3 3.11 -10.81 -0.11
N ILE A 4 4.06 -11.67 0.28
CA ILE A 4 4.93 -12.38 -0.67
C ILE A 4 4.10 -13.38 -1.49
N ALA A 5 3.17 -14.08 -0.86
CA ALA A 5 2.25 -14.97 -1.56
C ALA A 5 1.36 -14.19 -2.53
N GLU A 6 0.81 -13.03 -2.12
CA GLU A 6 -0.01 -12.19 -3.01
C GLU A 6 0.76 -11.74 -4.25
N LEU A 7 2.03 -11.33 -4.11
CA LEU A 7 2.87 -10.96 -5.25
C LEU A 7 3.10 -12.13 -6.21
N ILE A 8 3.42 -13.32 -5.67
CA ILE A 8 3.66 -14.52 -6.47
C ILE A 8 2.39 -14.93 -7.22
N PHE A 9 1.24 -14.95 -6.52
CA PHE A 9 -0.03 -15.33 -7.12
C PHE A 9 -0.59 -14.26 -8.05
N GLY A 10 -0.34 -12.97 -7.79
CA GLY A 10 -0.69 -11.88 -8.69
C GLY A 10 0.02 -11.99 -10.03
N TYR A 11 1.33 -12.24 -10.00
CA TYR A 11 2.11 -12.45 -11.21
C TYR A 11 1.69 -13.73 -11.95
N SER A 12 1.50 -14.84 -11.25
CA SER A 12 1.09 -16.10 -11.88
C SER A 12 -0.34 -16.05 -12.42
N ALA A 13 -1.22 -15.24 -11.81
CA ALA A 13 -2.59 -15.04 -12.26
C ALA A 13 -2.74 -13.96 -13.34
N ASN A 14 -1.65 -13.29 -13.73
CA ASN A 14 -1.68 -12.13 -14.64
C ASN A 14 -2.67 -11.03 -14.18
N SER A 15 -2.89 -10.85 -12.88
CA SER A 15 -3.81 -9.83 -12.36
C SER A 15 -3.04 -8.63 -11.85
N LEU A 16 -3.19 -7.50 -12.51
CA LEU A 16 -2.64 -6.24 -12.01
C LEU A 16 -3.35 -5.77 -10.75
N ALA A 17 -4.64 -6.08 -10.61
CA ALA A 17 -5.39 -5.66 -9.43
C ALA A 17 -4.84 -6.33 -8.17
N LEU A 18 -4.53 -7.64 -8.25
CA LEU A 18 -3.92 -8.38 -7.17
C LEU A 18 -2.46 -7.96 -6.92
N ILE A 19 -1.69 -7.67 -7.97
CA ILE A 19 -0.32 -7.12 -7.82
C ILE A 19 -0.38 -5.74 -7.13
N SER A 20 -1.34 -4.90 -7.48
CA SER A 20 -1.50 -3.56 -6.90
C SER A 20 -1.82 -3.62 -5.41
N ASP A 21 -2.75 -4.49 -5.01
CA ASP A 21 -3.07 -4.76 -3.58
C ASP A 21 -1.83 -5.28 -2.82
N ALA A 22 -1.11 -6.23 -3.43
CA ALA A 22 0.11 -6.77 -2.83
C ALA A 22 1.24 -5.73 -2.67
N VAL A 23 1.43 -4.87 -3.67
CA VAL A 23 2.41 -3.77 -3.62
C VAL A 23 2.03 -2.73 -2.57
N HIS A 24 0.74 -2.44 -2.40
CA HIS A 24 0.25 -1.57 -1.34
C HIS A 24 0.59 -2.15 0.04
N ASN A 25 0.19 -3.41 0.30
CA ASN A 25 0.49 -4.11 1.55
C ASN A 25 2.00 -4.22 1.82
N LEU A 26 2.81 -4.42 0.77
CA LEU A 26 4.28 -4.43 0.90
C LEU A 26 4.82 -3.06 1.30
N SER A 27 4.31 -2.00 0.67
CA SER A 27 4.73 -0.63 0.95
C SER A 27 4.45 -0.25 2.40
N ASP A 28 3.33 -0.71 2.97
CA ASP A 28 3.01 -0.49 4.39
C ASP A 28 4.00 -1.20 5.32
N VAL A 29 4.35 -2.45 5.02
CA VAL A 29 5.36 -3.18 5.81
C VAL A 29 6.72 -2.47 5.74
N ILE A 30 7.12 -2.02 4.56
CA ILE A 30 8.36 -1.25 4.37
C ILE A 30 8.28 0.08 5.13
N ALA A 31 7.14 0.78 5.06
CA ALA A 31 6.91 2.05 5.75
C ALA A 31 7.07 1.90 7.26
N LEU A 32 6.51 0.84 7.86
CA LEU A 32 6.65 0.55 9.29
C LEU A 32 8.11 0.26 9.67
N LEU A 33 8.83 -0.52 8.86
CA LEU A 33 10.25 -0.80 9.09
C LEU A 33 11.12 0.45 9.01
N LEU A 34 10.86 1.30 8.00
CA LEU A 34 11.55 2.58 7.82
C LEU A 34 11.22 3.55 8.96
N ALA A 35 9.95 3.64 9.36
CA ALA A 35 9.52 4.48 10.47
C ALA A 35 10.17 4.05 11.79
N TRP A 36 10.20 2.73 12.06
CA TRP A 36 10.86 2.18 13.24
C TRP A 36 12.37 2.43 13.23
N GLY A 37 13.04 2.16 12.11
CA GLY A 37 14.49 2.40 11.96
C GLY A 37 14.84 3.89 12.07
N GLY A 38 14.04 4.76 11.46
CA GLY A 38 14.17 6.21 11.53
C GLY A 38 13.97 6.74 12.96
N ALA A 39 12.96 6.25 13.68
CA ALA A 39 12.70 6.62 15.07
C ALA A 39 13.82 6.13 16.00
N TRP A 40 14.28 4.89 15.82
CA TRP A 40 15.42 4.35 16.57
C TRP A 40 16.70 5.15 16.34
N LEU A 41 16.97 5.54 15.09
CA LEU A 41 18.15 6.36 14.77
C LEU A 41 18.02 7.77 15.35
N ALA A 42 16.83 8.38 15.28
CA ALA A 42 16.55 9.70 15.83
C ALA A 42 16.75 9.79 17.36
N GLY A 43 16.63 8.67 18.08
CA GLY A 43 16.91 8.58 19.51
C GLY A 43 18.39 8.54 19.89
N ARG A 44 19.31 8.44 18.92
CA ARG A 44 20.75 8.40 19.20
C ARG A 44 21.30 9.77 19.61
N ARG A 45 22.28 9.75 20.53
CA ARG A 45 22.98 10.94 21.01
C ARG A 45 23.77 11.62 19.87
N PRO A 46 23.96 12.95 19.92
CA PRO A 46 24.84 13.67 19.01
C PRO A 46 26.27 13.10 19.00
N THR A 47 26.94 13.21 17.86
CA THR A 47 28.33 12.77 17.65
C THR A 47 29.17 13.94 17.16
N ASP A 48 30.50 13.78 17.14
CA ASP A 48 31.44 14.81 16.67
C ASP A 48 31.22 15.23 15.21
N THR A 49 30.57 14.37 14.41
CA THR A 49 30.22 14.65 13.01
C THR A 49 28.77 15.10 12.82
N HIS A 50 27.90 14.91 13.81
CA HIS A 50 26.47 15.25 13.74
C HIS A 50 26.06 16.05 14.98
N THR A 51 26.19 17.38 14.90
CA THR A 51 25.91 18.33 15.99
C THR A 51 24.51 18.18 16.58
N TYR A 52 23.51 17.90 15.75
CA TYR A 52 22.12 17.69 16.19
C TYR A 52 21.73 16.21 16.34
N GLY A 53 22.68 15.30 16.19
CA GLY A 53 22.44 13.86 16.07
C GLY A 53 21.62 13.52 14.82
N TYR A 54 20.90 12.41 14.88
CA TYR A 54 20.12 11.87 13.75
C TYR A 54 18.63 12.23 13.81
N ARG A 55 18.28 13.37 14.42
CA ARG A 55 16.86 13.77 14.63
C ARG A 55 16.02 13.82 13.35
N ARG A 56 16.64 14.10 12.20
CA ARG A 56 15.98 14.14 10.88
C ARG A 56 15.85 12.76 10.20
N ALA A 57 16.35 11.69 10.80
CA ALA A 57 16.32 10.35 10.21
C ALA A 57 14.90 9.83 9.96
N SER A 58 13.95 10.14 10.86
CA SER A 58 12.54 9.78 10.66
C SER A 58 11.92 10.48 9.45
N ILE A 59 12.27 11.75 9.21
CA ILE A 59 11.79 12.53 8.07
C ILE A 59 12.36 11.96 6.77
N LEU A 60 13.67 11.65 6.74
CA LEU A 60 14.30 11.04 5.57
C LEU A 60 13.75 9.63 5.28
N ALA A 61 13.44 8.87 6.32
CA ALA A 61 12.80 7.56 6.19
C ALA A 61 11.39 7.67 5.59
N ALA A 62 10.58 8.63 6.04
CA ALA A 62 9.26 8.90 5.48
C ALA A 62 9.32 9.37 4.03
N LEU A 63 10.27 10.26 3.69
CA LEU A 63 10.48 10.73 2.32
C LEU A 63 10.92 9.60 1.38
N PHE A 64 11.85 8.75 1.84
CA PHE A 64 12.29 7.59 1.09
C PHE A 64 11.14 6.60 0.85
N ASN A 65 10.34 6.33 1.87
CA ASN A 65 9.14 5.51 1.75
C ASN A 65 8.16 6.08 0.71
N ALA A 66 7.88 7.38 0.77
CA ALA A 66 6.99 8.05 -0.18
C ALA A 66 7.52 7.92 -1.61
N GLY A 67 8.83 8.07 -1.83
CA GLY A 67 9.46 7.87 -3.13
C GLY A 67 9.29 6.44 -3.65
N LEU A 68 9.50 5.43 -2.80
CA LEU A 68 9.29 4.02 -3.17
C LEU A 68 7.84 3.75 -3.57
N LEU A 69 6.88 4.23 -2.78
CA LEU A 69 5.46 4.07 -3.05
C LEU A 69 5.08 4.73 -4.39
N LEU A 70 5.51 5.98 -4.62
CA LEU A 70 5.23 6.70 -5.87
C LEU A 70 5.81 5.98 -7.11
N ILE A 71 7.02 5.43 -7.00
CA ILE A 71 7.63 4.65 -8.09
C ILE A 71 6.84 3.38 -8.35
N ALA A 72 6.51 2.62 -7.30
CA ALA A 72 5.81 1.35 -7.42
C ALA A 72 4.41 1.54 -8.04
N VAL A 73 3.66 2.52 -7.53
CA VAL A 73 2.32 2.83 -8.01
C VAL A 73 2.34 3.45 -9.41
N GLY A 74 3.32 4.29 -9.71
CA GLY A 74 3.53 4.82 -11.07
C GLY A 74 3.77 3.70 -12.09
N GLY A 75 4.56 2.68 -11.73
CA GLY A 75 4.76 1.49 -12.54
C GLY A 75 3.48 0.71 -12.80
N ILE A 76 2.66 0.49 -11.76
CA ILE A 76 1.36 -0.18 -11.88
C ILE A 76 0.41 0.62 -12.79
N ALA A 77 0.38 1.95 -12.66
CA ALA A 77 -0.48 2.80 -13.49
C ALA A 77 -0.10 2.71 -14.98
N VAL A 78 1.19 2.72 -15.31
CA VAL A 78 1.68 2.55 -16.69
C VAL A 78 1.28 1.19 -17.25
N GLU A 79 1.50 0.12 -16.48
CA GLU A 79 1.17 -1.24 -16.92
C GLU A 79 -0.35 -1.44 -17.06
N ALA A 80 -1.16 -0.87 -16.17
CA ALA A 80 -2.61 -0.86 -16.28
C ALA A 80 -3.09 -0.15 -17.55
N ILE A 81 -2.48 0.99 -17.91
CA ILE A 81 -2.79 1.69 -19.16
C ILE A 81 -2.43 0.83 -20.39
N ASN A 82 -1.29 0.13 -20.36
CA ASN A 82 -0.88 -0.76 -21.45
C ASN A 82 -1.85 -1.93 -21.63
N ARG A 83 -2.36 -2.50 -20.53
CA ARG A 83 -3.32 -3.62 -20.53
C ARG A 83 -4.69 -3.30 -21.14
N PHE A 84 -5.06 -2.03 -21.27
CA PHE A 84 -6.24 -1.67 -22.07
C PHE A 84 -6.02 -1.85 -23.58
N ARG A 85 -4.77 -1.77 -24.05
CA ARG A 85 -4.41 -2.00 -25.46
C ARG A 85 -4.15 -3.47 -25.75
N GLU A 86 -3.53 -4.16 -24.80
CA GLU A 86 -3.20 -5.58 -24.87
C GLU A 86 -3.82 -6.32 -23.67
N PRO A 87 -5.11 -6.69 -23.76
CA PRO A 87 -5.77 -7.43 -22.67
C PRO A 87 -5.10 -8.78 -22.48
N ALA A 88 -4.79 -9.12 -21.22
CA ALA A 88 -4.29 -10.44 -20.85
C ALA A 88 -5.37 -11.20 -20.08
N GLU A 89 -5.39 -12.53 -20.24
CA GLU A 89 -6.31 -13.39 -19.51
C GLU A 89 -5.92 -13.47 -18.04
N VAL A 90 -6.87 -13.11 -17.17
CA VAL A 90 -6.68 -13.15 -15.72
C VAL A 90 -7.18 -14.48 -15.16
N ALA A 91 -6.32 -15.19 -14.40
CA ALA A 91 -6.67 -16.42 -13.71
C ALA A 91 -7.57 -16.12 -12.49
N SER A 92 -8.85 -15.88 -12.78
CA SER A 92 -9.80 -15.23 -11.86
C SER A 92 -10.03 -16.03 -10.57
N TRP A 93 -9.99 -17.36 -10.62
CA TRP A 93 -10.10 -18.18 -9.40
C TRP A 93 -8.94 -17.98 -8.42
N THR A 94 -7.72 -17.87 -8.92
CA THR A 94 -6.55 -17.56 -8.10
C THR A 94 -6.72 -16.20 -7.43
N VAL A 95 -7.18 -15.21 -8.20
CA VAL A 95 -7.43 -13.85 -7.70
C VAL A 95 -8.48 -13.84 -6.58
N VAL A 96 -9.61 -14.53 -6.79
CA VAL A 96 -10.68 -14.62 -5.79
C VAL A 96 -10.17 -15.21 -4.48
N TRP A 97 -9.46 -16.33 -4.52
CA TRP A 97 -9.00 -17.00 -3.30
C TRP A 97 -7.97 -16.18 -2.52
N VAL A 98 -7.02 -15.57 -3.23
CA VAL A 98 -5.96 -14.77 -2.59
C VAL A 98 -6.53 -13.48 -2.02
N ALA A 99 -7.36 -12.76 -2.78
CA ALA A 99 -7.99 -11.53 -2.29
C ALA A 99 -9.00 -11.80 -1.16
N ALA A 100 -9.71 -12.94 -1.18
CA ALA A 100 -10.56 -13.37 -0.06
C ALA A 100 -9.73 -13.61 1.21
N LEU A 101 -8.54 -14.19 1.10
CA LEU A 101 -7.62 -14.33 2.23
C LEU A 101 -7.15 -12.96 2.74
N GLY A 102 -6.91 -11.99 1.85
CA GLY A 102 -6.61 -10.60 2.20
C GLY A 102 -7.72 -9.95 3.02
N ILE A 103 -8.99 -10.10 2.59
CA ILE A 103 -10.15 -9.64 3.35
C ILE A 103 -10.17 -10.24 4.76
N LEU A 104 -9.89 -11.54 4.89
CA LEU A 104 -9.89 -12.20 6.20
C LEU A 104 -8.78 -11.68 7.11
N ILE A 105 -7.58 -11.45 6.57
CA ILE A 105 -6.42 -10.95 7.33
C ILE A 105 -6.64 -9.49 7.74
N ASN A 106 -6.94 -8.61 6.80
CA ASN A 106 -7.12 -7.18 7.04
C ASN A 106 -8.38 -6.92 7.85
N GLY A 107 -9.49 -7.57 7.51
CA GLY A 107 -10.74 -7.50 8.28
C GLY A 107 -10.60 -8.07 9.69
N GLY A 108 -9.93 -9.21 9.85
CA GLY A 108 -9.64 -9.79 11.17
C GLY A 108 -8.78 -8.86 12.04
N THR A 109 -7.76 -8.25 11.45
CA THR A 109 -6.90 -7.27 12.12
C THR A 109 -7.67 -6.01 12.50
N ALA A 110 -8.52 -5.49 11.60
CA ALA A 110 -9.40 -4.37 11.89
C ALA A 110 -10.33 -4.68 13.08
N LEU A 111 -10.93 -5.89 13.12
CA LEU A 111 -11.78 -6.29 14.24
C LEU A 111 -11.04 -6.34 15.59
N MET A 112 -9.75 -6.69 15.60
CA MET A 112 -8.92 -6.64 16.82
C MET A 112 -8.75 -5.19 17.33
N PHE A 113 -8.55 -4.23 16.44
CA PHE A 113 -8.39 -2.81 16.80
C PHE A 113 -9.73 -2.07 17.04
N MET A 114 -10.86 -2.66 16.66
CA MET A 114 -12.19 -2.04 16.75
C MET A 114 -12.55 -1.53 18.16
N ARG A 115 -12.17 -2.26 19.22
CA ARG A 115 -12.50 -1.88 20.60
C ARG A 115 -11.68 -0.69 21.10
N GLY A 116 -10.42 -0.58 20.70
CA GLY A 116 -9.51 0.49 21.13
C GLY A 116 -9.63 1.80 20.32
N ARG A 117 -10.38 1.79 19.21
CA ARG A 117 -10.50 2.94 18.29
C ARG A 117 -11.12 4.20 18.91
N HIS A 118 -11.82 4.06 20.04
CA HIS A 118 -12.48 5.18 20.72
C HIS A 118 -11.57 5.88 21.73
N SER A 119 -10.50 5.22 22.17
CA SER A 119 -9.60 5.72 23.22
C SER A 119 -8.28 6.26 22.70
N ASP A 120 -7.83 5.81 21.52
CA ASP A 120 -6.52 6.16 20.97
C ASP A 120 -6.62 6.43 19.46
N LEU A 121 -6.12 7.60 19.04
CA LEU A 121 -6.09 8.03 17.64
C LEU A 121 -5.20 7.12 16.79
N ASN A 122 -4.11 6.59 17.33
CA ASN A 122 -3.23 5.66 16.62
C ASN A 122 -3.95 4.33 16.35
N VAL A 123 -4.71 3.84 17.33
CA VAL A 123 -5.54 2.63 17.18
C VAL A 123 -6.68 2.86 16.21
N ARG A 124 -7.30 4.05 16.24
CA ARG A 124 -8.32 4.44 15.27
C ARG A 124 -7.75 4.50 13.85
N GLY A 125 -6.55 5.05 13.68
CA GLY A 125 -5.83 5.10 12.41
C GLY A 125 -5.59 3.69 11.87
N ALA A 126 -4.99 2.82 12.67
CA ALA A 126 -4.76 1.42 12.31
C ALA A 126 -6.06 0.68 11.96
N TYR A 127 -7.15 0.88 12.71
CA TYR A 127 -8.47 0.31 12.40
C TYR A 127 -8.97 0.77 11.02
N LEU A 128 -8.94 2.07 10.74
CA LEU A 128 -9.44 2.63 9.48
C LEU A 128 -8.58 2.19 8.29
N HIS A 129 -7.26 2.13 8.47
CA HIS A 129 -6.33 1.63 7.46
C HIS A 129 -6.63 0.17 7.11
N MET A 130 -6.64 -0.72 8.10
CA MET A 130 -6.94 -2.15 7.87
C MET A 130 -8.35 -2.38 7.30
N ALA A 131 -9.32 -1.55 7.66
CA ALA A 131 -10.67 -1.61 7.09
C ALA A 131 -10.70 -1.14 5.62
N ALA A 132 -9.90 -0.12 5.27
CA ALA A 132 -9.75 0.35 3.91
C ALA A 132 -9.10 -0.73 3.04
N ASP A 133 -8.03 -1.38 3.51
CA ASP A 133 -7.35 -2.46 2.78
C ASP A 133 -8.28 -3.65 2.55
N ALA A 134 -9.07 -4.04 3.56
CA ALA A 134 -10.10 -5.07 3.39
C ALA A 134 -11.15 -4.66 2.33
N GLY A 135 -11.47 -3.37 2.24
CA GLY A 135 -12.34 -2.82 1.19
C GLY A 135 -11.71 -2.89 -0.20
N VAL A 136 -10.41 -2.62 -0.32
CA VAL A 136 -9.65 -2.78 -1.58
C VAL A 136 -9.65 -4.24 -2.02
N SER A 137 -9.30 -5.18 -1.14
CA SER A 137 -9.32 -6.61 -1.46
C SER A 137 -10.73 -7.10 -1.82
N LEU A 138 -11.80 -6.54 -1.20
CA LEU A 138 -13.18 -6.81 -1.62
C LEU A 138 -13.47 -6.30 -3.02
N GLY A 139 -12.99 -5.10 -3.38
CA GLY A 139 -13.05 -4.58 -4.73
C GLY A 139 -12.38 -5.52 -5.75
N VAL A 140 -11.21 -6.08 -5.41
CA VAL A 140 -10.50 -7.06 -6.25
C VAL A 140 -11.30 -8.36 -6.41
N VAL A 141 -11.92 -8.89 -5.34
CA VAL A 141 -12.80 -10.07 -5.45
C VAL A 141 -13.99 -9.79 -6.36
N VAL A 142 -14.68 -8.65 -6.18
CA VAL A 142 -15.83 -8.27 -7.02
C VAL A 142 -15.40 -8.14 -8.48
N ALA A 143 -14.24 -7.54 -8.74
CA ALA A 143 -13.66 -7.42 -10.08
C ALA A 143 -13.45 -8.79 -10.72
N ALA A 144 -12.81 -9.73 -10.00
CA ALA A 144 -12.56 -11.08 -10.50
C ALA A 144 -13.86 -11.85 -10.78
N LEU A 145 -14.87 -11.73 -9.92
CA LEU A 145 -16.19 -12.34 -10.15
C LEU A 145 -16.89 -11.75 -11.39
N LEU A 146 -16.78 -10.44 -11.62
CA LEU A 146 -17.32 -9.81 -12.83
C LEU A 146 -16.57 -10.26 -14.10
N ILE A 147 -15.24 -10.39 -14.04
CA ILE A 147 -14.44 -10.94 -15.14
C ILE A 147 -14.90 -12.37 -15.47
N MET A 148 -15.14 -13.21 -14.45
CA MET A 148 -15.64 -14.58 -14.65
C MET A 148 -17.03 -14.62 -15.28
N ALA A 149 -17.93 -13.71 -14.87
CA ALA A 149 -19.31 -13.69 -15.36
C ALA A 149 -19.43 -13.11 -16.78
N THR A 150 -18.58 -12.14 -17.14
CA THR A 150 -18.71 -11.36 -18.38
C THR A 150 -17.63 -11.65 -19.42
N GLY A 151 -16.48 -12.20 -19.00
CA GLY A 151 -15.28 -12.31 -19.81
C GLY A 151 -14.54 -10.98 -20.02
N TRP A 152 -14.94 -9.89 -19.38
CA TRP A 152 -14.38 -8.56 -19.62
C TRP A 152 -13.03 -8.35 -18.92
N GLN A 153 -11.94 -8.66 -19.62
CA GLN A 153 -10.57 -8.52 -19.09
C GLN A 153 -10.16 -7.08 -18.77
N TRP A 154 -10.84 -6.06 -19.32
CA TRP A 154 -10.54 -4.65 -19.05
C TRP A 154 -10.88 -4.21 -17.62
N ILE A 155 -11.66 -5.00 -16.88
CA ILE A 155 -12.03 -4.69 -15.49
C ILE A 155 -10.79 -4.72 -14.58
N ASP A 156 -9.87 -5.66 -14.79
CA ASP A 156 -8.63 -5.77 -13.99
C ASP A 156 -7.75 -4.51 -14.09
N PRO A 157 -7.36 -4.01 -15.28
CA PRO A 157 -6.60 -2.76 -15.37
C PRO A 157 -7.38 -1.53 -14.89
N ALA A 158 -8.72 -1.51 -15.02
CA ALA A 158 -9.53 -0.41 -14.48
C ALA A 158 -9.46 -0.34 -12.95
N ILE A 159 -9.64 -1.47 -12.27
CA ILE A 159 -9.56 -1.56 -10.81
C ILE A 159 -8.12 -1.29 -10.33
N SER A 160 -7.13 -1.80 -11.06
CA SER A 160 -5.71 -1.52 -10.78
C SER A 160 -5.41 -0.02 -10.81
N LEU A 161 -5.97 0.70 -11.79
CA LEU A 161 -5.79 2.14 -11.92
C LEU A 161 -6.47 2.90 -10.76
N VAL A 162 -7.64 2.45 -10.29
CA VAL A 162 -8.31 3.03 -9.11
C VAL A 162 -7.43 2.88 -7.88
N ILE A 163 -6.92 1.68 -7.61
CA ILE A 163 -6.00 1.42 -6.49
C ILE A 163 -4.74 2.28 -6.64
N ALA A 164 -4.21 2.39 -7.85
CA ALA A 164 -3.04 3.21 -8.12
C ALA A 164 -3.29 4.71 -7.90
N VAL A 165 -4.46 5.24 -8.26
CA VAL A 165 -4.78 6.66 -7.99
C VAL A 165 -4.82 6.93 -6.48
N VAL A 166 -5.44 6.03 -5.70
CA VAL A 166 -5.46 6.15 -4.24
C VAL A 166 -4.03 6.12 -3.68
N GLY A 167 -3.20 5.18 -4.13
CA GLY A 167 -1.79 5.08 -3.73
C GLY A 167 -0.96 6.32 -4.11
N LEU A 168 -1.20 6.91 -5.29
CA LEU A 168 -0.53 8.14 -5.75
C LEU A 168 -0.88 9.33 -4.87
N ILE A 169 -2.16 9.50 -4.52
CA ILE A 169 -2.60 10.60 -3.65
C ILE A 169 -1.92 10.48 -2.29
N SER A 170 -2.03 9.31 -1.65
CA SER A 170 -1.42 9.05 -0.34
C SER A 170 0.11 9.22 -0.36
N GLY A 171 0.77 8.70 -1.41
CA GLY A 171 2.22 8.85 -1.57
C GLY A 171 2.66 10.28 -1.82
N TRP A 172 1.86 11.06 -2.56
CA TRP A 172 2.15 12.47 -2.83
C TRP A 172 1.99 13.34 -1.59
N GLU A 173 0.93 13.13 -0.81
CA GLU A 173 0.72 13.80 0.47
C GLU A 173 1.89 13.53 1.42
N LEU A 174 2.26 12.25 1.59
CA LEU A 174 3.40 11.87 2.44
C LEU A 174 4.73 12.48 1.95
N ALA A 175 4.97 12.49 0.63
CA ALA A 175 6.17 13.09 0.06
C ALA A 175 6.21 14.59 0.33
N ARG A 176 5.10 15.30 0.07
CA ARG A 176 4.98 16.74 0.29
C ARG A 176 5.21 17.10 1.75
N ASP A 177 4.57 16.39 2.67
CA ASP A 177 4.70 16.64 4.10
C ASP A 177 6.12 16.36 4.59
N SER A 178 6.74 15.28 4.11
CA SER A 178 8.13 14.95 4.44
C SER A 178 9.12 16.00 3.90
N VAL A 179 8.90 16.53 2.68
CA VAL A 179 9.71 17.62 2.12
C VAL A 179 9.54 18.90 2.92
N ASN A 180 8.30 19.26 3.26
CA ASN A 180 8.01 20.43 4.09
C ASN A 180 8.72 20.35 5.45
N LEU A 181 8.65 19.19 6.12
CA LEU A 181 9.36 18.96 7.38
C LEU A 181 10.88 18.99 7.22
N ALA A 182 11.42 18.48 6.11
CA ALA A 182 12.86 18.51 5.84
C ALA A 182 13.39 19.94 5.60
N LEU A 183 12.55 20.81 5.06
CA LEU A 183 12.86 22.21 4.75
C LEU A 183 12.44 23.19 5.87
N ASP A 184 12.02 22.68 7.03
CA ASP A 184 11.56 23.49 8.17
C ASP A 184 10.43 24.48 7.77
N ALA A 185 9.51 24.03 6.91
CA ALA A 185 8.36 24.82 6.48
C ALA A 185 7.41 25.14 7.65
N VAL A 186 6.70 26.26 7.55
CA VAL A 186 5.74 26.71 8.58
C VAL A 186 4.59 25.69 8.69
N PRO A 187 4.20 25.28 9.91
CA PRO A 187 3.14 24.29 10.14
C PRO A 187 1.74 24.77 9.76
#